data_AF-A0A371LWR5-F1
#
_entry.id   AF-A0A371LWR5-F1
#
_cell.length_a   1.000
_cell.length_b   1.000
_cell.length_c   1.000
_cell.angle_alpha   90.00
_cell.angle_beta   90.00
_cell.angle_gamma   90.00
#
_symmetry.space_group_name_H-M   'P 1'
#
loop_
_entity.id
_entity.type
_entity.pdbx_description
1 polymer ?
#
loop_
_entity_poly.entity_id
_entity_poly.type
_entity_poly.pdbx_seq_one_letter_code
_entity_poly.pdbx_strand_id
1 'polypeptide(L)'
;MSVRGTHFTALASSEVVPSEHARVFAIARDLPDWADTLVDRTLPHLAPPESLENARSRVEDAADTDGVDNALAISWESTGFETRFRSYLQSSGAREVLSQIQSDASQRPVWLVSWRSDDRYDHRRIVLEELQRRTQDGPCAEGRHEWRRGSVVGALVCDICGYSSQSVTDWHGQVVRVSYGGDRQ
;
A
#
# COMPACT_ATOMS: atom_id res chain seq x y z
N MET A 1 2.33 1.01 -12.35
CA MET A 1 1.66 1.20 -11.05
C MET A 1 2.24 2.46 -10.40
N SER A 2 1.41 3.42 -9.98
CA SER A 2 1.88 4.68 -9.36
C SER A 2 1.42 4.74 -7.91
N VAL A 3 2.21 4.18 -7.00
CA VAL A 3 1.98 4.28 -5.54
C VAL A 3 3.06 5.18 -4.93
N ARG A 4 2.66 6.11 -4.07
CA ARG A 4 3.55 7.03 -3.36
C ARG A 4 3.28 7.00 -1.86
N GLY A 5 4.32 7.30 -1.07
CA GLY A 5 4.20 7.51 0.37
C GLY A 5 4.17 8.99 0.73
N THR A 6 3.41 9.34 1.74
CA THR A 6 3.49 10.62 2.45
C THR A 6 3.06 10.44 3.90
N HIS A 7 3.08 11.51 4.68
CA HIS A 7 2.65 11.53 6.07
C HIS A 7 1.60 12.61 6.33
N PHE A 8 0.83 12.47 7.40
CA PHE A 8 -0.30 13.37 7.69
C PHE A 8 0.10 14.84 7.80
N THR A 9 1.25 15.14 8.41
CA THR A 9 1.73 16.53 8.53
C THR A 9 1.96 17.18 7.17
N ALA A 10 2.55 16.47 6.20
CA ALA A 10 2.77 16.98 4.85
C ALA A 10 1.47 17.21 4.07
N LEU A 11 0.42 16.42 4.32
CA LEU A 11 -0.90 16.68 3.75
C LEU A 11 -1.56 17.90 4.41
N ALA A 12 -1.53 17.97 5.74
CA ALA A 12 -2.14 19.05 6.50
C ALA A 12 -1.48 20.42 6.23
N SER A 13 -0.15 20.43 6.01
CA SER A 13 0.61 21.63 5.67
C SER A 13 0.54 22.00 4.18
N SER A 14 -0.10 21.16 3.34
CA SER A 14 -0.08 21.28 1.88
C SER A 14 1.33 21.24 1.25
N GLU A 15 2.32 20.69 1.95
CA GLU A 15 3.65 20.39 1.37
C GLU A 15 3.54 19.31 0.29
N VAL A 16 2.63 18.36 0.49
CA VAL A 16 2.25 17.34 -0.49
C VAL A 16 0.77 17.51 -0.82
N VAL A 17 0.46 17.74 -2.10
CA VAL A 17 -0.91 17.85 -2.60
C VAL A 17 -1.15 16.75 -3.64
N PRO A 18 -1.81 15.63 -3.26
CA PRO A 18 -2.28 14.65 -4.22
C PRO A 18 -3.17 15.30 -5.29
N SER A 19 -3.10 14.82 -6.52
CA SER A 19 -4.03 15.30 -7.55
C SER A 19 -5.46 14.86 -7.22
N GLU A 20 -6.45 15.60 -7.71
CA GLU A 20 -7.89 15.29 -7.54
C GLU A 20 -8.28 13.89 -8.08
N HIS A 21 -7.48 13.34 -9.00
CA HIS A 21 -7.67 12.02 -9.59
C HIS A 21 -6.99 10.89 -8.80
N ALA A 22 -6.17 11.23 -7.80
CA ALA A 22 -5.49 10.27 -6.96
C ALA A 22 -6.42 9.70 -5.89
N ARG A 23 -6.08 8.53 -5.36
CA ARG A 23 -6.66 7.99 -4.13
C ARG A 23 -5.69 8.15 -2.98
N VAL A 24 -6.17 8.59 -1.83
CA VAL A 24 -5.37 8.82 -0.62
C VAL A 24 -5.86 7.86 0.45
N PHE A 25 -5.00 6.93 0.85
CA PHE A 25 -5.33 5.90 1.84
C PHE A 25 -4.45 6.02 3.08
N ALA A 26 -5.08 6.04 4.26
CA ALA A 26 -4.38 6.04 5.53
C ALA A 26 -4.05 4.63 6.00
N ILE A 27 -2.79 4.37 6.32
CA ILE A 27 -2.35 3.15 7.00
C ILE A 27 -2.35 3.42 8.51
N ALA A 28 -3.54 3.41 9.09
CA ALA A 28 -3.80 3.61 10.51
C ALA A 28 -5.03 2.79 10.94
N ARG A 29 -5.13 2.49 12.24
CA ARG A 29 -6.31 1.81 12.81
C ARG A 29 -7.43 2.79 13.10
N ASP A 30 -7.07 3.90 13.72
CA ASP A 30 -7.97 4.98 14.08
C ASP A 30 -7.36 6.30 13.64
N LEU A 31 -8.22 7.24 13.25
CA LEU A 31 -7.85 8.60 12.89
C LEU A 31 -8.65 9.60 13.73
N PRO A 32 -8.05 10.72 14.16
CA PRO A 32 -8.82 11.85 14.64
C PRO A 32 -9.59 12.49 13.48
N ASP A 33 -10.72 13.13 13.78
CA ASP A 33 -11.64 13.70 12.77
C ASP A 33 -10.93 14.57 11.72
N TRP A 34 -9.98 15.41 12.14
CA TRP A 34 -9.26 16.29 11.22
C TRP A 34 -8.44 15.49 10.18
N ALA A 35 -7.89 14.34 10.56
CA ALA A 35 -7.07 13.51 9.67
C ALA A 35 -7.94 12.66 8.74
N ASP A 36 -9.13 12.25 9.20
CA ASP A 36 -10.10 11.52 8.39
C ASP A 36 -10.54 12.35 7.17
N THR A 37 -10.67 13.67 7.33
CA THR A 37 -11.00 14.58 6.21
C THR A 37 -9.91 14.70 5.13
N LEU A 38 -8.68 14.25 5.41
CA LEU A 38 -7.55 14.34 4.48
C LEU A 38 -7.38 13.09 3.62
N VAL A 39 -8.16 12.04 3.85
CA VAL A 39 -7.98 10.74 3.20
C VAL A 39 -9.32 10.22 2.66
N ASP A 40 -9.27 9.42 1.61
CA ASP A 40 -10.47 8.77 1.06
C ASP A 40 -10.91 7.57 1.90
N ARG A 41 -9.95 6.89 2.55
CA ARG A 41 -10.20 5.63 3.27
C ARG A 41 -9.07 5.28 4.24
N THR A 42 -9.42 4.67 5.36
CA THR A 42 -8.48 4.02 6.30
C THR A 42 -8.27 2.54 5.97
N LEU A 43 -7.03 2.06 6.17
CA LEU A 43 -6.57 0.71 5.88
C LEU A 43 -6.00 0.04 7.15
N PRO A 44 -6.85 -0.28 8.14
CA PRO A 44 -6.42 -0.85 9.41
C PRO A 44 -5.71 -2.21 9.26
N HIS A 45 -6.01 -2.96 8.21
CA HIS A 45 -5.35 -4.24 7.93
C HIS A 45 -3.91 -4.10 7.45
N LEU A 46 -3.50 -2.91 6.99
CA LEU A 46 -2.10 -2.60 6.69
C LEU A 46 -1.41 -1.86 7.84
N ALA A 47 -2.14 -1.49 8.88
CA ALA A 47 -1.51 -0.95 10.08
C ALA A 47 -0.80 -2.08 10.85
N PRO A 48 0.35 -1.80 11.46
CA PRO A 48 1.05 -2.76 12.31
C PRO A 48 0.11 -3.35 13.38
N PRO A 49 0.28 -4.64 13.75
CA PRO A 49 -0.45 -5.23 14.87
C PRO A 49 -0.27 -4.40 16.13
N GLU A 50 -1.35 -4.17 16.88
CA GLU A 50 -1.30 -3.37 18.11
C GLU A 50 -0.28 -3.92 19.11
N SER A 51 -0.17 -5.25 19.21
CA SER A 51 0.84 -5.90 20.06
C SER A 51 2.28 -5.62 19.64
N LEU A 52 2.52 -5.39 18.33
CA LEU A 52 3.84 -5.02 17.80
C LEU A 52 4.14 -3.54 18.07
N GLU A 53 3.18 -2.65 17.84
CA GLU A 53 3.33 -1.22 18.19
C GLU A 53 3.54 -1.03 19.69
N ASN A 54 2.72 -1.67 20.53
CA ASN A 54 2.85 -1.57 21.99
C ASN A 54 4.17 -2.16 22.48
N ALA A 55 4.75 -3.14 21.78
CA ALA A 55 6.09 -3.63 22.10
C ALA A 55 7.16 -2.60 21.72
N ARG A 56 7.07 -2.01 20.53
CA ARG A 56 7.99 -0.98 20.04
C ARG A 56 7.96 0.26 20.92
N SER A 57 6.79 0.83 21.19
CA SER A 57 6.62 2.00 22.06
C SER A 57 7.21 1.77 23.45
N ARG A 58 6.99 0.60 24.07
CA ARG A 58 7.58 0.32 25.39
C ARG A 58 9.11 0.31 25.39
N VAL A 59 9.75 -0.12 24.29
CA VAL A 59 11.22 -0.08 24.17
C VAL A 59 11.69 1.35 23.89
N GLU A 60 10.99 2.10 23.04
CA GLU A 60 11.28 3.51 22.76
C GLU A 60 11.21 4.35 24.04
N ASP A 61 10.10 4.24 24.79
CA ASP A 61 9.90 4.97 26.05
C ASP A 61 10.97 4.63 27.10
N ALA A 62 11.40 3.37 27.18
CA ALA A 62 12.46 2.95 28.08
C ALA A 62 13.82 3.53 27.68
N ALA A 63 14.16 3.47 26.39
CA ALA A 63 15.41 4.02 25.87
C ALA A 63 15.47 5.55 26.01
N ASP A 64 14.36 6.25 25.80
CA ASP A 64 14.25 7.70 26.05
C ASP A 64 14.41 8.03 27.54
N THR A 65 13.79 7.24 28.42
CA THR A 65 13.92 7.40 29.88
C THR A 65 15.37 7.21 30.34
N ASP A 66 16.07 6.24 29.74
CA ASP A 66 17.48 5.95 30.03
C ASP A 66 18.45 6.93 29.34
N GLY A 67 17.93 7.91 28.57
CA GLY A 67 18.72 8.92 27.88
C GLY A 67 19.59 8.36 26.76
N VAL A 68 19.18 7.23 26.17
CA VAL A 68 19.93 6.60 25.08
C VAL A 68 19.67 7.35 23.78
N ASP A 69 20.75 7.64 23.06
CA ASP A 69 20.65 8.27 21.74
C ASP A 69 19.86 7.37 20.77
N ASN A 70 18.94 7.98 20.03
CA ASN A 70 18.16 7.33 18.97
C ASN A 70 17.31 6.14 19.47
N ALA A 71 16.53 6.37 20.54
CA ALA A 71 15.54 5.43 21.09
C ALA A 71 14.65 4.79 20.01
N LEU A 72 14.28 5.55 18.98
CA LEU A 72 13.53 5.04 17.85
C LEU A 72 14.22 3.89 17.12
N ALA A 73 15.48 4.05 16.71
CA ALA A 73 16.23 2.99 16.05
C ALA A 73 16.36 1.77 16.94
N ILE A 74 16.65 1.98 18.22
CA ILE A 74 16.76 0.91 19.21
C ILE A 74 15.44 0.15 19.34
N SER A 75 14.32 0.86 19.43
CA SER A 75 12.99 0.24 19.52
C SER A 75 12.66 -0.60 18.29
N TRP A 76 13.03 -0.12 17.11
CA TRP A 76 12.79 -0.78 15.84
C TRP A 76 13.59 -2.08 15.71
N GLU A 77 14.88 -2.01 16.02
CA GLU A 77 15.80 -3.16 15.97
C GLU A 77 15.49 -4.18 17.06
N SER A 78 15.34 -3.72 18.30
CA SER A 78 15.12 -4.61 19.47
C SER A 78 13.82 -5.40 19.38
N THR A 79 12.80 -4.83 18.74
CA THR A 79 11.52 -5.54 18.53
C THR A 79 11.48 -6.38 17.26
N GLY A 80 12.53 -6.31 16.43
CA GLY A 80 12.55 -6.93 15.11
C GLY A 80 11.37 -6.45 14.26
N PHE A 81 11.02 -5.16 14.37
CA PHE A 81 9.75 -4.62 13.89
C PHE A 81 9.51 -4.95 12.42
N GLU A 82 10.51 -4.68 11.59
CA GLU A 82 10.43 -4.89 10.14
C GLU A 82 10.13 -6.35 9.77
N THR A 83 10.87 -7.30 10.34
CA THR A 83 10.68 -8.73 10.06
C THR A 83 9.30 -9.21 10.49
N ARG A 84 8.86 -8.81 11.70
CA ARG A 84 7.55 -9.19 12.23
C ARG A 84 6.42 -8.58 11.43
N PHE A 85 6.55 -7.32 11.04
CA PHE A 85 5.54 -6.64 10.24
C PHE A 85 5.47 -7.19 8.81
N ARG A 86 6.61 -7.50 8.16
CA ARG A 86 6.61 -8.22 6.87
C ARG A 86 5.91 -9.57 6.95
N SER A 87 6.14 -10.33 8.03
CA SER A 87 5.42 -11.58 8.26
C SER A 87 3.91 -11.36 8.42
N TYR A 88 3.50 -10.31 9.14
CA TYR A 88 2.09 -9.93 9.25
C TYR A 88 1.46 -9.57 7.89
N LEU A 89 2.18 -8.89 6.99
CA LEU A 89 1.69 -8.56 5.64
C LEU A 89 1.42 -9.80 4.75
N GLN A 90 1.89 -10.98 5.17
CA GLN A 90 1.59 -12.26 4.52
C GLN A 90 0.28 -12.89 5.03
N SER A 91 -0.35 -12.34 6.07
CA SER A 91 -1.67 -12.78 6.52
C SER A 91 -2.76 -12.52 5.47
N SER A 92 -3.83 -13.30 5.47
CA SER A 92 -4.90 -13.21 4.46
C SER A 92 -5.53 -11.83 4.37
N GLY A 93 -5.81 -11.18 5.51
CA GLY A 93 -6.41 -9.84 5.56
C GLY A 93 -5.51 -8.76 4.97
N ALA A 94 -4.22 -8.73 5.34
CA ALA A 94 -3.28 -7.77 4.77
C ALA A 94 -3.01 -8.04 3.28
N ARG A 95 -2.94 -9.32 2.89
CA ARG A 95 -2.75 -9.72 1.49
C ARG A 95 -3.86 -9.23 0.57
N GLU A 96 -5.11 -9.35 0.99
CA GLU A 96 -6.27 -8.92 0.22
C GLU A 96 -6.25 -7.40 -0.02
N VAL A 97 -6.00 -6.63 1.05
CA VAL A 97 -5.94 -5.17 0.95
C VAL A 97 -4.78 -4.71 0.06
N LEU A 98 -3.62 -5.38 0.14
CA LEU A 98 -2.50 -5.11 -0.78
C LEU A 98 -2.90 -5.36 -2.24
N SER A 99 -3.59 -6.46 -2.55
CA SER A 99 -4.08 -6.75 -3.90
C SER A 99 -5.06 -5.69 -4.40
N GLN A 100 -5.96 -5.21 -3.53
CA GLN A 100 -6.88 -4.12 -3.88
C GLN A 100 -6.13 -2.83 -4.22
N ILE A 101 -5.11 -2.46 -3.43
CA ILE A 101 -4.29 -1.27 -3.70
C ILE A 101 -3.58 -1.41 -5.05
N GLN A 102 -3.06 -2.59 -5.38
CA GLN A 102 -2.43 -2.83 -6.68
C GLN A 102 -3.42 -2.64 -7.84
N SER A 103 -4.66 -3.11 -7.68
CA SER A 103 -5.74 -2.87 -8.64
C SER A 103 -6.04 -1.38 -8.77
N ASP A 104 -6.21 -0.67 -7.66
CA ASP A 104 -6.48 0.78 -7.66
C ASP A 104 -5.35 1.56 -8.33
N ALA A 105 -4.10 1.19 -8.04
CA ALA A 105 -2.88 1.80 -8.55
C ALA A 105 -2.58 1.49 -10.02
N SER A 106 -3.33 0.56 -10.63
CA SER A 106 -3.32 0.32 -12.08
C SER A 106 -4.22 1.29 -12.84
N GLN A 107 -5.24 1.84 -12.17
CA GLN A 107 -6.24 2.74 -12.75
C GLN A 107 -5.91 4.21 -12.51
N ARG A 108 -5.33 4.53 -11.34
CA ARG A 108 -5.03 5.91 -10.92
C ARG A 108 -3.89 5.96 -9.90
N PRO A 109 -3.27 7.12 -9.66
CA PRO A 109 -2.27 7.26 -8.62
C PRO A 109 -2.84 6.97 -7.23
N VAL A 110 -2.08 6.26 -6.39
CA VAL A 110 -2.44 5.98 -4.99
C VAL A 110 -1.38 6.58 -4.07
N TRP A 111 -1.84 7.28 -3.02
CA TRP A 111 -1.01 7.77 -1.92
C TRP A 111 -1.31 6.94 -0.67
N LEU A 112 -0.25 6.47 -0.04
CA LEU A 112 -0.30 5.82 1.27
C LEU A 112 0.20 6.81 2.32
N VAL A 113 -0.60 7.02 3.35
CA VAL A 113 -0.37 8.01 4.41
C VAL A 113 -0.19 7.30 5.74
N SER A 114 0.83 7.65 6.49
CA SER A 114 0.96 7.24 7.90
C SER A 114 1.42 8.43 8.76
N TRP A 115 1.59 8.21 10.05
CA TRP A 115 1.90 9.29 10.99
C TRP A 115 3.35 9.76 10.94
N ARG A 116 4.32 8.88 10.68
CA ARG A 116 5.73 9.24 10.87
C ARG A 116 6.30 9.86 9.59
N SER A 117 7.08 10.92 9.77
CA SER A 117 7.80 11.62 8.71
C SER A 117 9.13 10.93 8.36
N ASP A 118 9.79 10.26 9.31
CA ASP A 118 11.03 9.51 9.05
C ASP A 118 10.73 8.15 8.42
N ASP A 119 10.95 8.05 7.11
CA ASP A 119 10.73 6.85 6.31
C ASP A 119 11.54 5.62 6.78
N ARG A 120 12.70 5.81 7.44
CA ARG A 120 13.57 4.69 7.83
C ARG A 120 12.86 3.76 8.81
N TYR A 121 12.06 4.35 9.70
CA TYR A 121 11.38 3.69 10.79
C TYR A 121 9.85 3.88 10.68
N ASP A 122 9.31 3.83 9.47
CA ASP A 122 7.86 3.89 9.23
C ASP A 122 7.37 2.62 8.52
N HIS A 123 6.24 2.08 8.98
CA HIS A 123 5.64 0.88 8.40
C HIS A 123 5.14 1.09 6.96
N ARG A 124 4.80 2.33 6.57
CA ARG A 124 4.48 2.72 5.20
C ARG A 124 5.59 2.34 4.23
N ARG A 125 6.85 2.53 4.60
CA ARG A 125 7.99 2.11 3.77
C ARG A 125 7.92 0.61 3.47
N ILE A 126 7.68 -0.21 4.49
CA ILE A 126 7.58 -1.66 4.34
C ILE A 126 6.40 -2.05 3.44
N VAL A 127 5.26 -1.36 3.57
CA VAL A 127 4.09 -1.57 2.70
C VAL A 127 4.39 -1.20 1.25
N LEU A 128 5.06 -0.06 1.01
CA LEU A 128 5.47 0.37 -0.33
C LEU A 128 6.44 -0.63 -0.97
N GLU A 129 7.43 -1.11 -0.22
CA GLU A 129 8.38 -2.15 -0.65
C GLU A 129 7.63 -3.44 -1.02
N GLU A 130 6.67 -3.87 -0.21
CA GLU A 130 5.86 -5.06 -0.48
C GLU A 130 5.00 -4.91 -1.73
N LEU A 131 4.39 -3.74 -1.95
CA LEU A 131 3.64 -3.44 -3.17
C LEU A 131 4.54 -3.45 -4.40
N GLN A 132 5.74 -2.86 -4.29
CA GLN A 132 6.73 -2.85 -5.37
C GLN A 132 7.22 -4.26 -5.69
N ARG A 133 7.54 -5.06 -4.66
CA ARG A 133 7.94 -6.46 -4.79
C ARG A 133 6.87 -7.27 -5.49
N ARG A 134 5.60 -7.12 -5.11
CA ARG A 134 4.49 -7.83 -5.78
C ARG A 134 4.26 -7.40 -7.23
N THR A 135 4.61 -6.18 -7.60
CA THR A 135 4.60 -5.76 -9.01
C THR A 135 5.76 -6.40 -9.79
N GLN A 136 6.90 -6.63 -9.15
CA GLN A 136 8.05 -7.30 -9.74
C GLN A 136 7.89 -8.84 -9.77
N ASP A 137 7.14 -9.40 -8.83
CA ASP A 137 6.81 -10.83 -8.68
C ASP A 137 5.59 -11.25 -9.51
N GLY A 138 5.19 -10.46 -10.51
CA GLY A 138 4.33 -10.97 -11.57
C GLY A 138 4.93 -12.26 -12.15
N PRO A 139 4.15 -13.18 -12.74
CA PRO A 139 4.65 -14.49 -13.17
C PRO A 139 5.75 -14.46 -14.26
N CYS A 140 6.20 -13.26 -14.67
CA CYS A 140 7.40 -13.05 -15.45
C CYS A 140 8.62 -12.81 -14.54
N ALA A 141 9.73 -13.45 -14.86
CA ALA A 141 10.99 -13.21 -14.14
C ALA A 141 11.37 -11.71 -14.14
N GLU A 142 11.57 -11.16 -12.93
CA GLU A 142 12.06 -9.80 -12.69
C GLU A 142 11.15 -8.67 -13.24
N GLY A 143 9.83 -8.86 -13.31
CA GLY A 143 8.90 -7.82 -13.78
C GLY A 143 9.05 -7.45 -15.26
N ARG A 144 9.78 -8.25 -16.05
CA ARG A 144 9.91 -8.06 -17.50
C ARG A 144 8.65 -8.57 -18.20
N HIS A 145 7.82 -7.64 -18.66
CA HIS A 145 6.60 -7.95 -19.39
C HIS A 145 6.73 -7.58 -20.87
N GLU A 146 6.38 -8.53 -21.74
CA GLU A 146 6.11 -8.25 -23.16
C GLU A 146 4.61 -8.10 -23.36
N TRP A 147 4.16 -6.88 -23.68
CA TRP A 147 2.75 -6.55 -23.79
C TRP A 147 2.27 -6.62 -25.23
N ARG A 148 1.16 -7.33 -25.46
CA ARG A 148 0.38 -7.28 -26.70
C ARG A 148 -1.01 -6.75 -26.45
N ARG A 149 -1.67 -6.30 -27.52
CA ARG A 149 -3.11 -6.06 -27.45
C ARG A 149 -3.85 -7.38 -27.21
N GLY A 150 -4.65 -7.40 -26.16
CA GLY A 150 -5.56 -8.49 -25.84
C GLY A 150 -6.73 -8.55 -26.82
N SER A 151 -7.54 -9.60 -26.70
CA SER A 151 -8.74 -9.79 -27.52
C SER A 151 -9.83 -8.73 -27.26
N VAL A 152 -9.72 -7.99 -26.15
CA VAL A 152 -10.61 -6.89 -25.79
C VAL A 152 -9.95 -5.56 -26.16
N VAL A 153 -10.71 -4.66 -26.78
CA VAL A 153 -10.23 -3.33 -27.18
C VAL A 153 -9.73 -2.57 -25.95
N GLY A 154 -8.46 -2.14 -25.99
CA GLY A 154 -7.81 -1.41 -24.90
C GLY A 154 -7.19 -2.29 -23.80
N ALA A 155 -7.37 -3.63 -23.85
CA ALA A 155 -6.66 -4.53 -22.95
C ALA A 155 -5.23 -4.77 -23.45
N LEU A 156 -4.26 -4.70 -22.54
CA LEU A 156 -2.92 -5.24 -22.76
C LEU A 156 -2.78 -6.55 -22.00
N VAL A 157 -2.23 -7.56 -22.66
CA VAL A 157 -1.97 -8.87 -22.07
C VAL A 157 -0.49 -9.15 -22.21
N CYS A 158 0.14 -9.67 -21.17
CA CYS A 158 1.51 -10.11 -21.25
C CYS A 158 1.60 -11.45 -22.00
N ASP A 159 2.39 -11.52 -23.07
CA ASP A 159 2.59 -12.77 -23.85
C ASP A 159 3.28 -13.87 -23.05
N ILE A 160 4.11 -13.49 -22.08
CA ILE A 160 4.93 -14.42 -21.29
C ILE A 160 4.09 -15.11 -20.22
N CYS A 161 3.24 -14.35 -19.52
CA CYS A 161 2.56 -14.84 -18.32
C CYS A 161 1.04 -14.73 -18.34
N GLY A 162 0.47 -14.19 -19.43
CA GLY A 162 -0.98 -14.06 -19.60
C GLY A 162 -1.65 -12.99 -18.71
N TYR A 163 -0.87 -12.21 -17.94
CA TYR A 163 -1.40 -11.15 -17.08
C TYR A 163 -2.07 -10.07 -17.93
N SER A 164 -3.35 -9.79 -17.68
CA SER A 164 -4.11 -8.76 -18.40
C SER A 164 -4.26 -7.49 -17.57
N SER A 165 -4.23 -6.33 -18.22
CA SER A 165 -4.48 -5.04 -17.58
C SER A 165 -5.95 -4.82 -17.16
N GLN A 166 -6.84 -5.82 -17.36
CA GLN A 166 -8.28 -5.74 -17.07
C GLN A 166 -8.79 -6.83 -16.13
N SER A 167 -7.93 -7.64 -15.51
CA SER A 167 -8.35 -8.64 -14.52
C SER A 167 -8.70 -7.98 -13.18
N VAL A 168 -9.83 -7.27 -13.16
CA VAL A 168 -10.63 -7.04 -11.95
C VAL A 168 -11.70 -8.13 -11.94
N THR A 169 -11.54 -9.13 -11.09
CA THR A 169 -12.64 -10.03 -10.74
C THR A 169 -13.63 -9.28 -9.86
N ASP A 170 -14.93 -9.53 -10.03
CA ASP A 170 -15.93 -9.00 -9.11
C ASP A 170 -15.84 -9.67 -7.73
N TRP A 171 -16.67 -9.20 -6.80
CA TRP A 171 -16.76 -9.64 -5.41
C TRP A 171 -17.10 -11.15 -5.25
N HIS A 172 -17.41 -11.87 -6.34
CA HIS A 172 -17.66 -13.32 -6.38
C HIS A 172 -16.56 -14.13 -7.08
N GLY A 173 -15.43 -13.51 -7.45
CA GLY A 173 -14.31 -14.21 -8.08
C GLY A 173 -14.56 -14.61 -9.53
N GLN A 174 -15.58 -14.04 -10.19
CA GLN A 174 -15.84 -14.28 -11.60
C GLN A 174 -15.17 -13.22 -12.48
N VAL A 175 -14.67 -13.65 -13.65
CA VAL A 175 -14.12 -12.72 -14.66
C VAL A 175 -15.28 -11.91 -15.23
N VAL A 176 -15.36 -10.63 -14.86
CA VAL A 176 -16.38 -9.73 -15.40
C VAL A 176 -16.06 -9.45 -16.86
N ARG A 177 -16.80 -10.07 -17.78
CA ARG A 177 -16.85 -9.59 -19.16
C ARG A 177 -17.73 -8.35 -19.20
N VAL A 178 -17.12 -7.17 -19.11
CA VAL A 178 -17.84 -5.92 -19.36
C VAL A 178 -18.12 -5.82 -20.85
N SER A 179 -19.29 -6.28 -21.28
CA SER A 179 -19.82 -6.00 -22.60
C SER A 179 -20.53 -4.65 -22.59
N TYR A 180 -19.91 -3.62 -23.16
CA TYR A 180 -20.66 -2.48 -23.67
C TYR A 180 -21.10 -2.81 -25.09
N GLY A 181 -22.38 -3.14 -25.25
CA GLY A 181 -23.03 -3.24 -26.54
C GLY A 181 -23.63 -1.88 -26.95
N GLY A 182 -23.60 -1.60 -28.25
CA GLY A 182 -24.60 -0.75 -28.91
C GLY A 182 -24.07 0.50 -29.61
N ASP A 183 -23.62 0.29 -30.86
CA ASP A 183 -23.73 1.13 -32.07
C ASP A 183 -23.70 2.67 -31.99
N ARG A 184 -22.86 3.28 -32.84
CA ARG A 184 -23.31 4.07 -34.00
C ARG A 184 -22.15 4.48 -34.93
N GLN A 185 -22.32 4.08 -36.20
CA GLN A 185 -21.76 4.54 -37.50
C GLN A 185 -20.24 4.62 -37.68
#